data_AF-A0A556MLC7-F1
#
_entry.id   AF-A0A556MLC7-F1
#
_cell.length_a   1.000
_cell.length_b   1.000
_cell.length_c   1.000
_cell.angle_alpha   90.00
_cell.angle_beta   90.00
_cell.angle_gamma   90.00
#
_symmetry.space_group_name_H-M   'P 1'
#
loop_
_entity.id
_entity.type
_entity.pdbx_description
1 polymer ?
#
loop_
_entity_poly.entity_id
_entity_poly.type
_entity_poly.pdbx_seq_one_letter_code
_entity_poly.pdbx_strand_id
1 'polypeptide(L)'
;MKINTQLPMKKLMKPLGLLFCMAAIVSCSKKDQPLPVDVTPINPLSDFTITADPSDALTYMFTSLAKNDIKLAWRFGDDSLSTDSNPTHTYQTTGNYQVSLETTSKTGNTSNKYTNLLLDPNKILQATAVKTEVLYQLQFGITINAKIKSAAWTFNAVDPVTAVVKTTTSTSLTPLVSFAYGSFNNFSLTVTTDKGSVVTISKSVTTDGIATDVTQTNVGYSVTYDNTDNTNENAAKLIDNNTQTKFGYYSAFPGDENIQLTFPAPIAVKLYAIENGNDSESTRDPKEWYIEGSNDGGTTWSQVDHQLLTIGFADYLTSIGQYDTRYYRYFYYPIANPKAYSMYRWRIVSTFAGAFQIMEFKLFE
;
A
#
# COMPACT_ATOMS: atom_id res chain seq x y z
N MET A 1 -61.98 30.92 -21.43
CA MET A 1 -62.29 30.85 -22.88
C MET A 1 -62.17 32.26 -23.45
N LYS A 2 -61.37 32.44 -24.52
CA LYS A 2 -61.16 33.66 -25.32
C LYS A 2 -60.38 34.82 -24.63
N ILE A 3 -59.56 35.62 -25.29
CA ILE A 3 -58.98 35.66 -26.65
C ILE A 3 -57.74 36.56 -26.56
N ASN A 4 -56.76 36.22 -27.40
CA ASN A 4 -55.53 36.93 -27.75
C ASN A 4 -55.81 38.25 -28.50
N THR A 5 -54.99 39.32 -28.36
CA THR A 5 -54.40 40.12 -29.48
C THR A 5 -53.80 41.47 -29.04
N GLN A 6 -52.47 41.56 -29.12
CA GLN A 6 -51.62 42.53 -29.84
C GLN A 6 -52.02 44.02 -30.02
N LEU A 7 -51.15 44.91 -29.46
CA LEU A 7 -50.45 46.12 -30.02
C LEU A 7 -51.25 47.25 -30.74
N PRO A 8 -50.70 48.47 -31.03
CA PRO A 8 -49.40 49.10 -30.69
C PRO A 8 -49.41 50.62 -30.29
N MET A 9 -48.28 51.05 -29.70
CA MET A 9 -47.45 52.28 -29.90
C MET A 9 -47.98 53.70 -30.25
N LYS A 10 -47.28 54.67 -29.63
CA LYS A 10 -46.87 56.05 -30.02
C LYS A 10 -47.78 57.23 -29.65
N LYS A 11 -47.23 58.15 -28.84
CA LYS A 11 -46.79 59.49 -29.29
C LYS A 11 -46.02 60.28 -28.21
N LEU A 12 -45.06 61.06 -28.70
CA LEU A 12 -44.22 62.05 -28.02
C LEU A 12 -44.92 63.41 -28.07
N MET A 13 -44.90 64.22 -26.99
CA MET A 13 -44.92 65.71 -27.03
C MET A 13 -44.79 66.33 -25.62
N LYS A 14 -43.93 67.34 -25.47
CA LYS A 14 -43.74 68.24 -24.29
C LYS A 14 -44.87 69.29 -24.25
N PRO A 15 -45.12 69.99 -23.11
CA PRO A 15 -44.59 71.36 -23.00
C PRO A 15 -44.28 71.87 -21.58
N LEU A 16 -43.71 73.08 -21.59
CA LEU A 16 -43.23 74.00 -20.56
C LEU A 16 -44.36 74.57 -19.66
N GLY A 17 -44.10 74.80 -18.36
CA GLY A 17 -45.00 75.49 -17.44
C GLY A 17 -44.29 76.04 -16.18
N LEU A 18 -44.29 77.36 -16.06
CA LEU A 18 -43.69 78.21 -15.02
C LEU A 18 -44.50 78.17 -13.71
N LEU A 19 -43.89 78.07 -12.51
CA LEU A 19 -44.51 78.56 -11.26
C LEU A 19 -43.47 78.83 -10.15
N PHE A 20 -43.79 79.84 -9.34
CA PHE A 20 -42.94 80.67 -8.49
C PHE A 20 -42.93 80.20 -7.01
N CYS A 21 -41.82 80.41 -6.32
CA CYS A 21 -41.62 80.54 -4.86
C CYS A 21 -42.08 79.45 -3.87
N MET A 22 -41.12 78.84 -3.16
CA MET A 22 -40.95 79.07 -1.71
C MET A 22 -39.61 78.49 -1.23
N ALA A 23 -38.82 79.30 -0.54
CA ALA A 23 -37.58 78.90 0.10
C ALA A 23 -37.88 78.05 1.33
N ALA A 24 -37.53 76.76 1.29
CA ALA A 24 -37.27 75.97 2.48
C ALA A 24 -35.76 75.72 2.54
N ILE A 25 -35.05 76.55 3.30
CA ILE A 25 -33.68 76.25 3.74
C ILE A 25 -33.76 75.10 4.74
N VAL A 26 -33.87 73.88 4.22
CA VAL A 26 -33.57 72.67 4.99
C VAL A 26 -32.05 72.67 5.14
N SER A 27 -31.60 73.20 6.28
CA SER A 27 -30.26 72.98 6.78
C SER A 27 -30.10 71.48 7.04
N CYS A 28 -29.67 70.75 6.02
CA CYS A 28 -29.11 69.42 6.20
C CYS A 28 -27.82 69.60 7.00
N SER A 29 -27.92 69.53 8.33
CA SER A 29 -26.77 69.13 9.14
C SER A 29 -26.44 67.71 8.72
N LYS A 30 -25.52 67.57 7.76
CA LYS A 30 -24.78 66.33 7.61
C LYS A 30 -24.13 66.12 8.97
N LYS A 31 -24.73 65.28 9.82
CA LYS A 31 -23.96 64.64 10.88
C LYS A 31 -22.83 63.97 10.14
N ASP A 32 -21.60 64.43 10.38
CA ASP A 32 -20.40 63.75 9.93
C ASP A 32 -20.49 62.33 10.49
N GLN A 33 -21.04 61.40 9.70
CA GLN A 33 -20.84 59.99 9.99
C GLN A 33 -19.34 59.80 9.83
N PRO A 34 -18.63 59.31 10.86
CA PRO A 34 -17.23 58.99 10.69
C PRO A 34 -17.11 58.08 9.47
N LEU A 35 -16.23 58.45 8.54
CA LEU A 35 -15.93 57.63 7.38
C LEU A 35 -15.72 56.18 7.85
N PRO A 36 -16.29 55.17 7.18
CA PRO A 36 -16.00 53.79 7.53
C PRO A 36 -14.48 53.64 7.59
N VAL A 37 -13.97 53.15 8.73
CA VAL A 37 -12.54 52.88 8.88
C VAL A 37 -12.16 51.94 7.74
N ASP A 38 -11.32 52.39 6.82
CA ASP A 38 -10.79 51.57 5.74
C ASP A 38 -9.84 50.56 6.37
N VAL A 39 -10.38 49.41 6.77
CA VAL A 39 -9.61 48.36 7.41
C VAL A 39 -8.85 47.63 6.30
N THR A 40 -7.57 47.94 6.15
CA THR A 40 -6.70 47.27 5.18
C THR A 40 -6.80 45.74 5.35
N PRO A 41 -7.20 44.97 4.32
CA PRO A 41 -7.32 43.53 4.41
C PRO A 41 -6.02 42.89 4.88
N ILE A 42 -6.07 42.09 5.94
CA ILE A 42 -4.94 41.31 6.42
C ILE A 42 -5.10 39.89 5.89
N ASN A 43 -4.14 39.41 5.09
CA ASN A 43 -4.15 38.02 4.63
C ASN A 43 -3.36 37.16 5.63
N PRO A 44 -3.99 36.17 6.27
CA PRO A 44 -3.26 35.25 7.13
C PRO A 44 -2.45 34.26 6.28
N LEU A 45 -1.42 33.69 6.87
CA LEU A 45 -0.67 32.56 6.31
C LEU A 45 -1.00 31.31 7.14
N SER A 46 -1.46 30.26 6.48
CA SER A 46 -1.49 28.92 7.06
C SER A 46 -0.24 28.16 6.64
N ASP A 47 0.53 27.71 7.62
CA ASP A 47 1.61 26.75 7.42
C ASP A 47 1.86 26.00 8.73
N PHE A 48 2.43 24.80 8.64
CA PHE A 48 2.70 23.98 9.82
C PHE A 48 3.71 22.87 9.55
N THR A 49 4.20 22.26 10.62
CA THR A 49 4.98 21.03 10.59
C THR A 49 4.31 19.94 11.41
N ILE A 50 4.56 18.68 11.05
CA ILE A 50 4.09 17.49 11.76
C ILE A 50 5.33 16.73 12.24
N THR A 51 5.35 16.36 13.52
CA THR A 51 6.41 15.52 14.09
C THR A 51 5.78 14.33 14.81
N ALA A 52 6.28 13.11 14.58
CA ALA A 52 5.84 11.93 15.32
C ALA A 52 6.25 12.01 16.79
N ASP A 53 5.40 11.54 17.69
CA ASP A 53 5.74 11.36 19.10
C ASP A 53 6.74 10.20 19.23
N PRO A 54 7.93 10.42 19.83
CA PRO A 54 8.93 9.37 19.98
C PRO A 54 8.51 8.26 20.95
N SER A 55 7.43 8.42 21.71
CA SER A 55 6.91 7.45 22.68
C SER A 55 5.64 6.72 22.24
N ASP A 56 5.03 7.14 21.13
CA ASP A 56 3.77 6.60 20.63
C ASP A 56 3.65 6.77 19.11
N ALA A 57 3.77 5.67 18.37
CA ALA A 57 3.80 5.63 16.91
C ALA A 57 2.52 6.11 16.21
N LEU A 58 1.43 6.29 16.96
CA LEU A 58 0.13 6.77 16.46
C LEU A 58 -0.18 8.19 16.94
N THR A 59 0.72 8.80 17.70
CA THR A 59 0.59 10.17 18.20
C THR A 59 1.52 11.11 17.44
N TYR A 60 0.98 12.27 17.05
CA TYR A 60 1.70 13.29 16.30
C TYR A 60 1.49 14.67 16.92
N MET A 61 2.56 15.47 16.93
CA MET A 61 2.57 16.85 17.36
C MET A 61 2.53 17.77 16.14
N PHE A 62 1.64 18.74 16.17
CA PHE A 62 1.45 19.72 15.10
C PHE A 62 1.95 21.07 15.59
N THR A 63 2.87 21.67 14.85
CA THR A 63 3.40 23.00 15.19
C THR A 63 2.95 24.01 14.15
N SER A 64 2.14 24.99 14.56
CA SER A 64 1.70 26.07 13.69
C SER A 64 2.88 27.00 13.34
N LEU A 65 3.00 27.32 12.07
CA LEU A 65 3.87 28.37 11.53
C LEU A 65 3.03 29.54 10.98
N ALA A 66 1.78 29.65 11.44
CA ALA A 66 0.85 30.66 10.98
C ALA A 66 1.34 32.08 11.26
N LYS A 67 0.90 33.02 10.42
CA LYS A 67 1.18 34.45 10.58
C LYS A 67 -0.06 35.26 10.30
N ASN A 68 -0.15 36.42 10.97
CA ASN A 68 -1.25 37.37 10.81
C ASN A 68 -2.64 36.77 11.09
N ASP A 69 -2.68 35.70 11.87
CA ASP A 69 -3.86 34.98 12.31
C ASP A 69 -4.35 35.47 13.68
N ILE A 70 -5.64 35.25 13.93
CA ILE A 70 -6.29 35.41 15.24
C ILE A 70 -6.93 34.10 15.68
N LYS A 71 -7.33 33.26 14.73
CA LYS A 71 -7.93 31.96 14.99
C LYS A 71 -7.25 30.89 14.14
N LEU A 72 -7.08 29.73 14.75
CA LEU A 72 -6.59 28.51 14.13
C LEU A 72 -7.69 27.45 14.23
N ALA A 73 -7.90 26.71 13.14
CA ALA A 73 -8.77 25.56 13.12
C ALA A 73 -8.06 24.40 12.42
N TRP A 74 -7.75 23.37 13.19
CA TRP A 74 -7.15 22.13 12.73
C TRP A 74 -8.23 21.13 12.35
N ARG A 75 -7.97 20.38 11.28
CA ARG A 75 -8.67 19.13 10.96
C ARG A 75 -7.61 18.07 10.75
N PHE A 76 -7.71 16.95 11.45
CA PHE A 76 -6.65 15.93 11.41
C PHE A 76 -6.89 14.85 10.36
N GLY A 77 -8.03 14.89 9.65
CA GLY A 77 -8.39 13.95 8.58
C GLY A 77 -9.19 12.73 9.06
N ASP A 78 -9.56 12.67 10.33
CA ASP A 78 -10.31 11.59 10.99
C ASP A 78 -11.55 12.11 11.76
N ASP A 79 -12.15 13.19 11.24
CA ASP A 79 -13.26 13.95 11.85
C ASP A 79 -12.96 14.66 13.17
N SER A 80 -11.76 14.50 13.73
CA SER A 80 -11.33 15.28 14.89
C SER A 80 -10.82 16.68 14.51
N LEU A 81 -10.98 17.61 15.44
CA LEU A 81 -10.70 19.03 15.27
C LEU A 81 -9.94 19.58 16.49
N SER A 82 -9.20 20.67 16.30
CA SER A 82 -8.62 21.44 17.42
C SER A 82 -8.54 22.92 17.07
N THR A 83 -8.57 23.77 18.10
CA THR A 83 -8.29 25.22 18.00
C THR A 83 -7.01 25.61 18.74
N ASP A 84 -6.25 24.64 19.25
CA ASP A 84 -4.99 24.90 19.94
C ASP A 84 -3.92 25.39 18.96
N SER A 85 -2.95 26.15 19.46
CA SER A 85 -1.86 26.64 18.63
C SER A 85 -0.96 25.51 18.12
N ASN A 86 -0.63 24.57 19.00
CA ASN A 86 0.21 23.41 18.70
C ASN A 86 -0.41 22.14 19.30
N PRO A 87 -1.46 21.56 18.67
CA PRO A 87 -2.14 20.39 19.22
C PRO A 87 -1.28 19.14 19.13
N THR A 88 -1.53 18.20 20.02
CA THR A 88 -1.09 16.81 19.91
C THR A 88 -2.31 15.94 19.63
N HIS A 89 -2.20 15.04 18.66
CA HIS A 89 -3.32 14.19 18.24
C HIS A 89 -2.89 12.73 18.14
N THR A 90 -3.75 11.82 18.62
CA THR A 90 -3.54 10.37 18.53
C THR A 90 -4.58 9.77 17.57
N TYR A 91 -4.10 9.17 16.49
CA TYR A 91 -4.94 8.49 15.52
C TYR A 91 -5.38 7.12 16.04
N GLN A 92 -6.66 6.81 15.88
CA GLN A 92 -7.24 5.55 16.36
C GLN A 92 -7.02 4.38 15.40
N THR A 93 -6.70 4.66 14.13
CA THR A 93 -6.42 3.66 13.10
C THR A 93 -5.22 4.08 12.25
N THR A 94 -4.73 3.16 11.42
CA THR A 94 -3.75 3.46 10.38
C THR A 94 -4.46 3.85 9.08
N GLY A 95 -3.82 4.68 8.26
CA GLY A 95 -4.41 5.15 7.01
C GLY A 95 -3.71 6.39 6.48
N ASN A 96 -4.31 6.97 5.43
CA ASN A 96 -3.88 8.25 4.88
C ASN A 96 -4.82 9.35 5.38
N TYR A 97 -4.27 10.32 6.08
CA TYR A 97 -5.00 11.43 6.68
C TYR A 97 -4.64 12.74 6.00
N GLN A 98 -5.65 13.45 5.48
CA GLN A 98 -5.45 14.80 4.98
C GLN A 98 -5.60 15.80 6.14
N VAL A 99 -4.46 16.22 6.69
CA VAL A 99 -4.41 17.22 7.76
C VAL A 99 -4.54 18.61 7.15
N SER A 100 -5.35 19.48 7.77
CA SER A 100 -5.49 20.87 7.36
C SER A 100 -5.42 21.86 8.52
N LEU A 101 -4.82 23.01 8.26
CA LEU A 101 -4.87 24.19 9.13
C LEU A 101 -5.54 25.34 8.40
N GLU A 102 -6.68 25.79 8.93
CA GLU A 102 -7.32 27.05 8.55
C GLU A 102 -6.88 28.16 9.52
N THR A 103 -6.48 29.30 8.97
CA THR A 103 -6.17 30.50 9.74
C THR A 103 -7.15 31.60 9.38
N THR A 104 -7.61 32.37 10.38
CA THR A 104 -8.50 33.51 10.17
C THR A 104 -7.90 34.76 10.79
N SER A 105 -7.75 35.81 9.99
CA SER A 105 -7.23 37.11 10.43
C SER A 105 -8.28 37.98 11.14
N LYS A 106 -7.83 39.11 11.70
CA LYS A 106 -8.71 40.12 12.32
C LYS A 106 -9.71 40.76 11.37
N THR A 107 -9.40 40.77 10.07
CA THR A 107 -10.28 41.32 9.02
C THR A 107 -11.20 40.25 8.43
N GLY A 108 -11.17 39.03 8.96
CA GLY A 108 -12.04 37.92 8.55
C GLY A 108 -11.54 37.13 7.34
N ASN A 109 -10.42 37.53 6.71
CA ASN A 109 -9.82 36.75 5.63
C ASN A 109 -9.26 35.43 6.17
N THR A 110 -9.36 34.38 5.36
CA THR A 110 -8.89 33.04 5.70
C THR A 110 -7.77 32.54 4.78
N SER A 111 -7.00 31.57 5.27
CA SER A 111 -6.01 30.82 4.48
C SER A 111 -6.02 29.36 4.92
N ASN A 112 -5.63 28.45 4.03
CA ASN A 112 -5.68 27.01 4.25
C ASN A 112 -4.38 26.34 3.81
N LYS A 113 -3.87 25.42 4.63
CA LYS A 113 -2.76 24.52 4.30
C LYS A 113 -3.22 23.08 4.46
N TYR A 114 -2.82 22.22 3.52
CA TYR A 114 -3.08 20.77 3.56
C TYR A 114 -1.77 19.99 3.53
N THR A 115 -1.72 18.85 4.21
CA THR A 115 -0.61 17.88 4.16
C THR A 115 -1.16 16.47 4.35
N ASN A 116 -0.70 15.53 3.52
CA ASN A 116 -1.07 14.11 3.67
C ASN A 116 -0.11 13.44 4.66
N LEU A 117 -0.66 12.76 5.65
CA LEU A 117 0.05 11.97 6.64
C LEU A 117 -0.31 10.50 6.46
N LEU A 118 0.66 9.68 6.06
CA LEU A 118 0.49 8.24 5.90
C LEU A 118 0.97 7.50 7.15
N LEU A 119 0.04 6.88 7.87
CA LEU A 119 0.32 5.91 8.92
C LEU A 119 0.30 4.52 8.28
N ASP A 120 1.45 4.03 7.84
CA ASP A 120 1.59 2.68 7.26
C ASP A 120 1.62 1.63 8.39
N PRO A 121 0.65 0.70 8.44
CA PRO A 121 0.60 -0.31 9.49
C PRO A 121 1.84 -1.20 9.54
N ASN A 122 2.50 -1.48 8.42
CA ASN A 122 3.70 -2.32 8.39
C ASN A 122 4.95 -1.60 8.91
N LYS A 123 4.95 -0.26 8.96
CA LYS A 123 6.02 0.53 9.59
C LYS A 123 5.78 0.74 11.08
N ILE A 124 4.52 0.85 11.48
CA ILE A 124 4.10 1.08 12.86
C ILE A 124 4.16 -0.20 13.69
N LEU A 125 3.64 -1.29 13.15
CA LEU A 125 3.54 -2.59 13.82
C LEU A 125 4.36 -3.63 13.07
N GLN A 126 5.27 -4.29 13.78
CA GLN A 126 6.06 -5.39 13.28
C GLN A 126 5.81 -6.64 14.11
N ALA A 127 5.80 -7.79 13.45
CA ALA A 127 5.84 -9.09 14.09
C ALA A 127 7.24 -9.67 13.95
N THR A 128 7.65 -10.46 14.94
CA THR A 128 8.85 -11.31 14.87
C THR A 128 8.43 -12.76 14.96
N ALA A 129 9.25 -13.66 14.41
CA ALA A 129 9.09 -15.10 14.59
C ALA A 129 10.47 -15.75 14.67
N VAL A 130 10.76 -16.41 15.78
CA VAL A 130 12.05 -17.03 16.07
C VAL A 130 11.86 -18.52 16.27
N LYS A 131 12.73 -19.34 15.67
CA LYS A 131 12.71 -20.79 15.87
C LYS A 131 12.95 -21.15 17.33
N THR A 132 12.20 -22.11 17.83
CA THR A 132 12.45 -22.70 19.14
C THR A 132 13.25 -24.00 18.99
N GLU A 133 13.59 -24.63 20.11
CA GLU A 133 14.20 -25.97 20.12
C GLU A 133 13.22 -27.06 19.66
N VAL A 134 11.91 -26.76 19.65
CA VAL A 134 10.89 -27.67 19.14
C VAL A 134 10.82 -27.55 17.62
N LEU A 135 10.97 -28.67 16.94
CA LEU A 135 10.97 -28.73 15.47
C LEU A 135 9.68 -28.09 14.89
N TYR A 136 9.86 -27.21 13.91
CA TYR A 136 8.81 -26.48 13.20
C TYR A 136 7.92 -25.58 14.07
N GLN A 137 8.40 -25.23 15.27
CA GLN A 137 7.74 -24.27 16.14
C GLN A 137 8.44 -22.92 16.09
N LEU A 138 7.62 -21.86 16.03
CA LEU A 138 8.05 -20.49 16.10
C LEU A 138 7.48 -19.83 17.35
N GLN A 139 8.33 -19.07 18.04
CA GLN A 139 7.92 -18.08 19.03
C GLN A 139 7.72 -16.75 18.33
N PHE A 140 6.49 -16.26 18.32
CA PHE A 140 6.16 -14.96 17.77
C PHE A 140 6.38 -13.87 18.81
N GLY A 141 6.57 -12.64 18.34
CA GLY A 141 6.64 -11.45 19.18
C GLY A 141 6.10 -10.22 18.46
N ILE A 142 5.88 -9.15 19.22
CA ILE A 142 5.31 -7.89 18.76
C ILE A 142 6.32 -6.78 18.98
N THR A 143 6.55 -5.94 17.96
CA THR A 143 7.31 -4.71 18.07
C THR A 143 6.44 -3.55 17.59
N ILE A 144 6.15 -2.63 18.50
CA ILE A 144 5.44 -1.39 18.26
C ILE A 144 5.95 -0.35 19.26
N ASN A 145 6.17 0.88 18.81
CA ASN A 145 6.52 1.97 19.70
C ASN A 145 5.24 2.59 20.30
N ALA A 146 4.52 1.82 21.12
CA ALA A 146 3.36 2.27 21.88
C ALA A 146 3.10 1.25 23.00
N LYS A 147 2.43 1.66 24.08
CA LYS A 147 2.00 0.71 25.12
C LYS A 147 0.88 -0.18 24.58
N ILE A 148 1.09 -1.49 24.64
CA ILE A 148 0.12 -2.50 24.19
C ILE A 148 -0.89 -2.77 25.30
N LYS A 149 -2.17 -2.58 24.99
CA LYS A 149 -3.28 -3.00 25.85
C LYS A 149 -3.65 -4.46 25.62
N SER A 150 -3.73 -4.87 24.35
CA SER A 150 -4.06 -6.24 23.95
C SER A 150 -3.54 -6.58 22.56
N ALA A 151 -3.35 -7.87 22.31
CA ALA A 151 -3.06 -8.42 20.99
C ALA A 151 -4.06 -9.52 20.63
N ALA A 152 -4.32 -9.67 19.33
CA ALA A 152 -5.10 -10.76 18.77
C ALA A 152 -4.41 -11.28 17.52
N TRP A 153 -4.06 -12.56 17.56
CA TRP A 153 -3.44 -13.29 16.46
C TRP A 153 -4.45 -14.26 15.85
N THR A 154 -4.40 -14.37 14.52
CA THR A 154 -5.08 -15.42 13.76
C THR A 154 -4.05 -16.06 12.85
N PHE A 155 -3.79 -17.36 13.01
CA PHE A 155 -2.87 -18.14 12.19
C PHE A 155 -3.67 -19.09 11.30
N ASN A 156 -3.43 -19.04 10.00
CA ASN A 156 -4.00 -19.95 9.02
C ASN A 156 -2.91 -20.91 8.54
N ALA A 157 -2.88 -22.10 9.14
CA ALA A 157 -1.91 -23.13 8.80
C ALA A 157 -2.43 -24.03 7.68
N VAL A 158 -1.64 -24.21 6.63
CA VAL A 158 -2.00 -25.07 5.48
C VAL A 158 -1.36 -26.44 5.67
N ASP A 159 -2.16 -27.50 5.58
CA ASP A 159 -1.64 -28.86 5.49
C ASP A 159 -1.04 -29.08 4.08
N PRO A 160 0.26 -29.41 3.96
CA PRO A 160 0.94 -29.49 2.67
C PRO A 160 0.52 -30.68 1.81
N VAL A 161 -0.19 -31.66 2.38
CA VAL A 161 -0.64 -32.87 1.65
C VAL A 161 -2.09 -32.71 1.19
N THR A 162 -2.95 -32.22 2.07
CA THR A 162 -4.40 -32.13 1.84
C THR A 162 -4.85 -30.74 1.40
N ALA A 163 -3.97 -29.73 1.46
CA ALA A 163 -4.26 -28.31 1.26
C ALA A 163 -5.34 -27.75 2.19
N VAL A 164 -5.71 -28.48 3.26
CA VAL A 164 -6.71 -28.03 4.24
C VAL A 164 -6.12 -26.91 5.10
N VAL A 165 -6.87 -25.83 5.23
CA VAL A 165 -6.51 -24.69 6.10
C VAL A 165 -7.08 -24.91 7.50
N LYS A 166 -6.21 -24.86 8.51
CA LYS A 166 -6.59 -24.84 9.93
C LYS A 166 -6.33 -23.47 10.53
N THR A 167 -7.39 -22.80 10.97
CA THR A 167 -7.30 -21.52 11.66
C THR A 167 -7.17 -21.71 13.17
N THR A 168 -6.22 -21.03 13.79
CA THR A 168 -6.05 -20.95 15.24
C THR A 168 -5.87 -19.49 15.67
N THR A 169 -6.18 -19.17 16.92
CA THR A 169 -6.08 -17.81 17.46
C THR A 169 -5.28 -17.76 18.75
N SER A 170 -4.75 -16.59 19.08
CA SER A 170 -4.09 -16.34 20.36
C SER A 170 -4.23 -14.88 20.79
N THR A 171 -4.27 -14.64 22.09
CA THR A 171 -4.19 -13.29 22.69
C THR A 171 -2.86 -13.03 23.41
N SER A 172 -1.96 -14.02 23.42
CA SER A 172 -0.63 -13.88 24.00
C SER A 172 0.18 -12.84 23.22
N LEU A 173 1.04 -12.09 23.92
CA LEU A 173 2.03 -11.21 23.26
C LEU A 173 3.17 -12.03 22.63
N THR A 174 3.37 -13.28 23.07
CA THR A 174 4.41 -14.18 22.57
C THR A 174 3.87 -15.59 22.33
N PRO A 175 2.97 -15.81 21.35
CA PRO A 175 2.42 -17.12 21.11
C PRO A 175 3.47 -18.08 20.53
N LEU A 176 3.38 -19.34 20.92
CA LEU A 176 4.12 -20.46 20.33
C LEU A 176 3.21 -21.16 19.33
N VAL A 177 3.63 -21.28 18.07
CA VAL A 177 2.83 -21.91 17.02
C VAL A 177 3.70 -22.87 16.22
N SER A 178 3.17 -24.05 15.95
CA SER A 178 3.82 -25.07 15.11
C SER A 178 3.16 -25.13 13.75
N PHE A 179 3.97 -25.19 12.70
CA PHE A 179 3.52 -25.37 11.32
C PHE A 179 3.96 -26.73 10.79
N ALA A 180 3.28 -27.24 9.77
CA ALA A 180 3.72 -28.44 9.09
C ALA A 180 5.01 -28.14 8.29
N TYR A 181 5.92 -29.11 8.21
CA TYR A 181 7.11 -28.97 7.39
C TYR A 181 6.76 -28.69 5.93
N GLY A 182 7.46 -27.73 5.31
CA GLY A 182 7.19 -27.35 3.91
C GLY A 182 5.78 -26.78 3.69
N SER A 183 5.15 -26.21 4.71
CA SER A 183 3.87 -25.49 4.55
C SER A 183 4.09 -24.00 4.32
N PHE A 184 3.29 -23.43 3.43
CA PHE A 184 3.11 -22.00 3.27
C PHE A 184 1.89 -21.56 4.10
N ASN A 185 2.10 -20.67 5.06
CA ASN A 185 1.06 -20.23 5.98
C ASN A 185 0.97 -18.71 5.99
N ASN A 186 -0.10 -18.19 6.58
CA ASN A 186 -0.20 -16.77 6.86
C ASN A 186 -0.78 -16.52 8.26
N PHE A 187 -0.56 -15.31 8.76
CA PHE A 187 -1.21 -14.85 9.97
C PHE A 187 -1.64 -13.38 9.86
N SER A 188 -2.61 -13.01 10.68
CA SER A 188 -2.94 -11.62 10.98
C SER A 188 -2.67 -11.34 12.45
N LEU A 189 -2.10 -10.17 12.72
CA LEU A 189 -1.88 -9.64 14.06
C LEU A 189 -2.62 -8.30 14.17
N THR A 190 -3.51 -8.19 15.14
CA THR A 190 -4.14 -6.94 15.55
C THR A 190 -3.66 -6.56 16.94
N VAL A 191 -3.16 -5.33 17.08
CA VAL A 191 -2.74 -4.74 18.36
C VAL A 191 -3.64 -3.57 18.69
N THR A 192 -4.12 -3.51 19.94
CA THR A 192 -4.78 -2.35 20.52
C THR A 192 -3.85 -1.71 21.54
N THR A 193 -3.62 -0.40 21.44
CA THR A 193 -2.80 0.36 22.39
C THR A 193 -3.60 0.82 23.61
N ASP A 194 -2.93 1.26 24.67
CA ASP A 194 -3.59 1.81 25.87
C ASP A 194 -4.44 3.06 25.57
N LYS A 195 -4.10 3.80 24.52
CA LYS A 195 -4.86 4.98 24.03
C LYS A 195 -6.03 4.61 23.10
N GLY A 196 -6.28 3.32 22.89
CA GLY A 196 -7.40 2.82 22.09
C GLY A 196 -7.08 2.59 20.62
N SER A 197 -5.92 3.03 20.12
CA SER A 197 -5.57 2.88 18.72
C SER A 197 -5.41 1.42 18.32
N VAL A 198 -5.86 1.07 17.12
CA VAL A 198 -5.83 -0.30 16.58
C VAL A 198 -4.99 -0.35 15.32
N VAL A 199 -4.04 -1.29 15.28
CA VAL A 199 -3.17 -1.55 14.12
C VAL A 199 -3.25 -3.03 13.77
N THR A 200 -3.48 -3.33 12.50
CA THR A 200 -3.53 -4.70 12.00
C THR A 200 -2.52 -4.89 10.87
N ILE A 201 -1.74 -5.98 10.94
CA ILE A 201 -0.86 -6.44 9.86
C ILE A 201 -1.20 -7.88 9.49
N SER A 202 -0.87 -8.26 8.26
CA SER A 202 -0.92 -9.64 7.78
C SER A 202 0.40 -10.00 7.11
N LYS A 203 0.92 -11.19 7.38
CA LYS A 203 2.20 -11.65 6.86
C LYS A 203 2.13 -13.13 6.47
N SER A 204 2.96 -13.50 5.51
CA SER A 204 3.26 -14.89 5.20
C SER A 204 4.29 -15.45 6.18
N VAL A 205 4.22 -16.75 6.48
CA VAL A 205 5.12 -17.42 7.42
C VAL A 205 5.33 -18.88 7.02
N THR A 206 6.58 -19.33 7.11
CA THR A 206 6.98 -20.74 6.94
C THR A 206 7.48 -21.29 8.28
N THR A 207 7.94 -22.54 8.30
CA THR A 207 8.66 -23.11 9.46
C THR A 207 9.97 -22.39 9.80
N ASP A 208 10.44 -21.53 8.90
CA ASP A 208 11.71 -20.82 9.01
C ASP A 208 11.56 -19.36 9.44
N GLY A 209 10.33 -18.89 9.65
CA GLY A 209 10.01 -17.56 10.12
C GLY A 209 9.07 -16.83 9.18
N ILE A 210 8.90 -15.52 9.44
CA ILE A 210 8.13 -14.62 8.58
C ILE A 210 8.80 -14.57 7.21
N ALA A 211 8.00 -14.64 6.15
CA ALA A 211 8.43 -14.57 4.75
C ALA A 211 8.11 -13.18 4.18
N THR A 212 9.13 -12.43 3.79
CA THR A 212 9.00 -11.06 3.25
C THR A 212 9.48 -11.00 1.81
N ASP A 213 8.67 -10.45 0.90
CA ASP A 213 9.03 -10.30 -0.51
C ASP A 213 10.26 -9.38 -0.66
N VAL A 214 11.32 -9.89 -1.27
CA VAL A 214 12.59 -9.19 -1.50
C VAL A 214 12.84 -8.89 -2.98
N THR A 215 11.91 -9.28 -3.85
CA THR A 215 12.06 -9.22 -5.31
C THR A 215 12.09 -7.78 -5.84
N GLN A 216 11.56 -6.82 -5.07
CA GLN A 216 11.39 -5.42 -5.48
C GLN A 216 12.45 -4.47 -4.89
N THR A 217 13.37 -4.96 -4.05
CA THR A 217 14.27 -4.12 -3.26
C THR A 217 15.72 -4.27 -3.70
N ASN A 218 16.25 -3.27 -4.43
CA ASN A 218 17.67 -3.14 -4.78
C ASN A 218 18.32 -4.44 -5.29
N VAL A 219 17.57 -5.19 -6.10
CA VAL A 219 18.03 -6.46 -6.66
C VAL A 219 18.62 -6.24 -8.06
N GLY A 220 19.79 -6.81 -8.32
CA GLY A 220 20.30 -6.95 -9.68
C GLY A 220 19.58 -8.09 -10.38
N TYR A 221 19.19 -7.91 -11.65
CA TYR A 221 18.36 -8.87 -12.36
C TYR A 221 18.90 -9.16 -13.76
N SER A 222 18.90 -10.43 -14.16
CA SER A 222 19.29 -10.86 -15.51
C SER A 222 18.64 -12.19 -15.87
N VAL A 223 18.38 -12.40 -17.16
CA VAL A 223 17.94 -13.68 -17.74
C VAL A 223 18.97 -14.22 -18.73
N THR A 224 18.94 -15.50 -19.04
CA THR A 224 19.83 -16.10 -20.06
C THR A 224 19.32 -15.80 -21.45
N TYR A 225 18.02 -16.01 -21.67
CA TYR A 225 17.35 -15.64 -22.90
C TYR A 225 16.31 -14.58 -22.57
N ASP A 226 16.18 -13.55 -23.41
CA ASP A 226 15.16 -12.52 -23.28
C ASP A 226 14.32 -12.49 -24.55
N ASN A 227 13.03 -12.18 -24.42
CA ASN A 227 12.14 -11.97 -25.56
C ASN A 227 12.31 -10.55 -26.08
N THR A 228 13.41 -10.31 -26.81
CA THR A 228 13.72 -9.00 -27.38
C THR A 228 12.80 -8.62 -28.53
N ASP A 229 12.11 -9.59 -29.13
CA ASP A 229 11.21 -9.38 -30.26
C ASP A 229 9.83 -8.84 -29.83
N ASN A 230 9.43 -9.09 -28.58
CA ASN A 230 8.19 -8.57 -28.00
C ASN A 230 8.42 -7.94 -26.63
N THR A 231 8.57 -6.62 -26.61
CA THR A 231 8.75 -5.84 -25.37
C THR A 231 7.58 -5.91 -24.37
N ASN A 232 6.40 -6.39 -24.80
CA ASN A 232 5.28 -6.65 -23.88
C ASN A 232 5.43 -7.99 -23.14
N GLU A 233 6.35 -8.84 -23.58
CA GLU A 233 6.58 -10.18 -23.00
C GLU A 233 8.06 -10.46 -22.64
N ASN A 234 8.85 -9.41 -22.44
CA ASN A 234 10.27 -9.51 -22.12
C ASN A 234 10.53 -9.76 -20.63
N ALA A 235 11.78 -10.01 -20.28
CA ALA A 235 12.21 -10.34 -18.93
C ALA A 235 11.92 -9.23 -17.91
N ALA A 236 11.75 -7.98 -18.35
CA ALA A 236 11.36 -6.88 -17.47
C ALA A 236 9.95 -7.08 -16.86
N LYS A 237 9.13 -7.98 -17.43
CA LYS A 237 7.79 -8.30 -16.95
C LYS A 237 7.76 -9.33 -15.83
N LEU A 238 8.88 -9.98 -15.54
CA LEU A 238 8.91 -11.12 -14.63
C LEU A 238 8.88 -10.72 -13.15
N ILE A 239 9.35 -9.52 -12.85
CA ILE A 239 9.50 -9.01 -11.48
C ILE A 239 9.04 -7.55 -11.43
N ASP A 240 8.05 -7.16 -12.23
CA ASP A 240 7.54 -5.78 -12.23
C ASP A 240 6.39 -5.55 -11.25
N ASN A 241 6.03 -6.60 -10.49
CA ASN A 241 4.92 -6.60 -9.54
C ASN A 241 3.59 -6.26 -10.22
N ASN A 242 3.45 -6.60 -11.50
CA ASN A 242 2.25 -6.40 -12.29
C ASN A 242 1.73 -7.72 -12.86
N THR A 243 0.73 -8.28 -12.17
CA THR A 243 0.04 -9.53 -12.52
C THR A 243 -0.78 -9.47 -13.82
N GLN A 244 -0.65 -8.41 -14.62
CA GLN A 244 -1.26 -8.27 -15.94
C GLN A 244 -0.24 -8.32 -17.07
N THR A 245 1.04 -8.34 -16.75
CA THR A 245 2.11 -8.54 -17.72
C THR A 245 2.68 -9.95 -17.59
N LYS A 246 3.47 -10.37 -18.56
CA LYS A 246 4.03 -11.72 -18.58
C LYS A 246 5.37 -11.74 -19.22
N PHE A 247 6.22 -12.66 -18.80
CA PHE A 247 7.43 -13.04 -19.50
C PHE A 247 7.18 -14.37 -20.21
N GLY A 248 7.52 -14.46 -21.50
CA GLY A 248 7.27 -15.69 -22.24
C GLY A 248 7.94 -15.74 -23.60
N TYR A 249 8.00 -16.97 -24.12
CA TYR A 249 8.51 -17.27 -25.46
C TYR A 249 7.37 -17.80 -26.32
N TYR A 250 7.21 -17.20 -27.50
CA TYR A 250 6.29 -17.71 -28.52
C TYR A 250 6.90 -18.85 -29.33
N SER A 251 8.22 -18.84 -29.51
CA SER A 251 9.02 -19.93 -30.09
C SER A 251 9.31 -21.03 -29.06
N ALA A 252 9.91 -22.13 -29.50
CA ALA A 252 10.30 -23.23 -28.63
C ALA A 252 11.16 -22.73 -27.44
N PHE A 253 10.83 -23.18 -26.23
CA PHE A 253 11.57 -22.95 -25.00
C PHE A 253 13.04 -23.33 -25.23
N PRO A 254 13.98 -22.40 -24.97
CA PRO A 254 15.38 -22.59 -25.35
C PRO A 254 16.07 -23.71 -24.56
N GLY A 255 15.51 -24.14 -23.42
CA GLY A 255 16.17 -25.04 -22.49
C GLY A 255 17.14 -24.30 -21.57
N ASP A 256 17.21 -24.71 -20.30
CA ASP A 256 18.12 -24.13 -19.29
C ASP A 256 18.06 -22.58 -19.19
N GLU A 257 16.85 -22.02 -19.09
CA GLU A 257 16.65 -20.60 -18.81
C GLU A 257 17.09 -20.28 -17.38
N ASN A 258 18.01 -19.34 -17.18
CA ASN A 258 18.40 -18.88 -15.85
C ASN A 258 17.87 -17.46 -15.62
N ILE A 259 16.96 -17.33 -14.67
CA ILE A 259 16.52 -16.06 -14.13
C ILE A 259 17.32 -15.81 -12.86
N GLN A 260 18.18 -14.80 -12.86
CA GLN A 260 19.12 -14.51 -11.77
C GLN A 260 18.75 -13.22 -11.04
N LEU A 261 18.76 -13.29 -9.71
CA LEU A 261 18.57 -12.18 -8.79
C LEU A 261 19.82 -12.04 -7.91
N THR A 262 20.35 -10.82 -7.81
CA THR A 262 21.57 -10.49 -7.04
C THR A 262 21.23 -9.50 -5.93
N PHE A 263 21.59 -9.84 -4.70
CA PHE A 263 21.30 -9.05 -3.51
C PHE A 263 22.57 -8.36 -2.99
N PRO A 264 22.45 -7.16 -2.38
CA PRO A 264 23.61 -6.45 -1.81
C PRO A 264 24.33 -7.20 -0.69
N ALA A 265 23.65 -8.12 -0.02
CA ALA A 265 24.18 -8.99 1.02
C ALA A 265 23.53 -10.38 0.93
N PRO A 266 24.17 -11.43 1.47
CA PRO A 266 23.55 -12.75 1.51
C PRO A 266 22.26 -12.75 2.33
N ILE A 267 21.17 -13.22 1.73
CA ILE A 267 19.85 -13.39 2.36
C ILE A 267 19.45 -14.85 2.28
N ALA A 268 18.68 -15.34 3.24
CA ALA A 268 18.19 -16.72 3.24
C ALA A 268 16.76 -16.77 2.73
N VAL A 269 16.59 -17.02 1.43
CA VAL A 269 15.25 -17.17 0.82
C VAL A 269 14.54 -18.39 1.41
N LYS A 270 13.39 -18.16 2.05
CA LYS A 270 12.55 -19.16 2.74
C LYS A 270 11.45 -19.73 1.85
N LEU A 271 11.09 -19.01 0.80
CA LEU A 271 9.93 -19.26 -0.03
C LEU A 271 10.14 -18.59 -1.38
N TYR A 272 9.62 -19.20 -2.45
CA TYR A 272 9.43 -18.51 -3.72
C TYR A 272 7.99 -18.71 -4.22
N ALA A 273 7.56 -17.81 -5.08
CA ALA A 273 6.26 -17.89 -5.72
C ALA A 273 6.38 -17.70 -7.24
N ILE A 274 5.59 -18.45 -7.98
CA ILE A 274 5.46 -18.36 -9.43
C ILE A 274 4.00 -18.08 -9.75
N GLU A 275 3.74 -17.01 -10.49
CA GLU A 275 2.40 -16.72 -11.01
C GLU A 275 2.25 -17.27 -12.42
N ASN A 276 1.19 -18.06 -12.62
CA ASN A 276 0.96 -18.74 -13.89
C ASN A 276 0.56 -17.77 -15.02
N GLY A 277 0.85 -18.15 -16.27
CA GLY A 277 0.48 -17.38 -17.47
C GLY A 277 -1.01 -17.50 -17.84
N ASN A 278 -1.51 -16.59 -18.68
CA ASN A 278 -2.93 -16.54 -19.09
C ASN A 278 -3.26 -17.05 -20.49
N ASP A 279 -2.28 -17.50 -21.28
CA ASP A 279 -2.51 -17.84 -22.68
C ASP A 279 -2.73 -19.33 -22.99
N SER A 280 -2.34 -20.26 -22.12
CA SER A 280 -2.59 -21.69 -22.36
C SER A 280 -2.72 -22.52 -21.08
N GLU A 281 -3.64 -23.49 -21.10
CA GLU A 281 -4.22 -24.14 -19.90
C GLU A 281 -3.32 -25.16 -19.18
N SER A 282 -2.00 -25.22 -19.46
CA SER A 282 -0.97 -25.96 -18.69
C SER A 282 0.34 -26.16 -19.47
N THR A 283 0.28 -25.99 -20.80
CA THR A 283 1.34 -26.40 -21.73
C THR A 283 2.58 -25.51 -21.68
N ARG A 284 2.46 -24.29 -21.15
CA ARG A 284 3.54 -23.29 -21.07
C ARG A 284 4.14 -23.16 -19.67
N ASP A 285 3.65 -23.94 -18.72
CA ASP A 285 4.15 -23.92 -17.35
C ASP A 285 5.55 -24.54 -17.26
N PRO A 286 6.41 -24.05 -16.37
CA PRO A 286 7.64 -24.74 -16.02
C PRO A 286 7.31 -26.15 -15.49
N LYS A 287 8.06 -27.14 -15.94
CA LYS A 287 7.89 -28.56 -15.56
C LYS A 287 8.97 -29.01 -14.60
N GLU A 288 10.22 -28.68 -14.90
CA GLU A 288 11.36 -28.99 -14.04
C GLU A 288 12.21 -27.75 -13.85
N TRP A 289 12.54 -27.44 -12.60
CA TRP A 289 13.42 -26.32 -12.30
C TRP A 289 14.16 -26.50 -10.98
N TYR A 290 15.22 -25.71 -10.84
CA TYR A 290 16.04 -25.62 -9.66
C TYR A 290 16.05 -24.19 -9.15
N ILE A 291 15.99 -24.02 -7.84
CA ILE A 291 16.46 -22.78 -7.21
C ILE A 291 17.89 -23.06 -6.76
N GLU A 292 18.82 -22.22 -7.17
CA GLU A 292 20.24 -22.37 -6.86
C GLU A 292 20.78 -21.07 -6.25
N GLY A 293 21.74 -21.20 -5.36
CA GLY A 293 22.36 -20.08 -4.65
C GLY A 293 23.87 -20.01 -4.88
N SER A 294 24.41 -18.80 -4.92
CA SER A 294 25.85 -18.52 -5.05
C SER A 294 26.30 -17.35 -4.17
N ASN A 295 27.53 -17.44 -3.67
CA ASN A 295 28.22 -16.41 -2.89
C ASN A 295 29.57 -16.00 -3.51
N ASP A 296 29.89 -16.47 -4.72
CA ASP A 296 31.18 -16.27 -5.40
C ASP A 296 31.02 -15.61 -6.78
N GLY A 297 30.00 -14.75 -6.91
CA GLY A 297 29.71 -14.05 -8.15
C GLY A 297 29.10 -14.94 -9.24
N GLY A 298 28.48 -16.07 -8.87
CA GLY A 298 27.88 -17.00 -9.82
C GLY A 298 28.88 -17.98 -10.45
N THR A 299 30.08 -18.12 -9.87
CA THR A 299 31.10 -19.08 -10.34
C THR A 299 30.70 -20.51 -9.97
N THR A 300 30.20 -20.71 -8.75
CA THR A 300 29.64 -21.98 -8.28
C THR A 300 28.21 -21.79 -7.81
N TRP A 301 27.38 -22.80 -8.07
CA TRP A 301 25.96 -22.81 -7.74
C TRP A 301 25.63 -24.03 -6.89
N SER A 302 25.00 -23.79 -5.74
CA SER A 302 24.50 -24.83 -4.85
C SER A 302 22.99 -24.95 -5.00
N GLN A 303 22.48 -26.18 -5.16
CA GLN A 303 21.05 -26.43 -5.17
C GLN A 303 20.43 -26.04 -3.81
N VAL A 304 19.39 -25.22 -3.87
CA VAL A 304 18.57 -24.77 -2.73
C VAL A 304 17.23 -25.50 -2.73
N ASP A 305 16.59 -25.62 -3.89
CA ASP A 305 15.36 -26.37 -4.10
C ASP A 305 15.32 -26.99 -5.50
N HIS A 306 14.49 -28.02 -5.68
CA HIS A 306 14.23 -28.66 -6.96
C HIS A 306 12.76 -29.07 -7.03
N GLN A 307 12.14 -28.79 -8.17
CA GLN A 307 10.78 -29.21 -8.46
C GLN A 307 10.74 -29.96 -9.78
N LEU A 308 9.95 -31.04 -9.79
CA LEU A 308 9.60 -31.80 -10.97
C LEU A 308 8.10 -32.07 -10.93
N LEU A 309 7.35 -31.31 -11.71
CA LEU A 309 5.91 -31.43 -11.77
C LEU A 309 5.46 -32.54 -12.71
N THR A 310 4.39 -33.23 -12.34
CA THR A 310 3.72 -34.24 -13.16
C THR A 310 2.53 -33.68 -13.95
N ILE A 311 1.98 -32.54 -13.52
CA ILE A 311 0.86 -31.81 -14.15
C ILE A 311 1.15 -30.30 -14.09
N GLY A 312 0.62 -29.54 -15.05
CA GLY A 312 0.75 -28.07 -15.06
C GLY A 312 -0.13 -27.40 -14.00
N PHE A 313 0.04 -26.09 -13.86
CA PHE A 313 -0.63 -25.27 -12.85
C PHE A 313 -2.16 -25.28 -12.98
N ALA A 314 -2.67 -25.11 -14.19
CA ALA A 314 -4.11 -25.11 -14.44
C ALA A 314 -4.75 -26.52 -14.33
N ASP A 315 -4.04 -27.56 -14.74
CA ASP A 315 -4.45 -28.96 -14.50
C ASP A 315 -4.52 -29.28 -12.99
N TYR A 316 -3.55 -28.78 -12.21
CA TYR A 316 -3.56 -28.90 -10.76
C TYR A 316 -4.78 -28.21 -10.13
N LEU A 317 -5.06 -26.97 -10.50
CA LEU A 317 -6.23 -26.23 -9.99
C LEU A 317 -7.54 -26.96 -10.31
N THR A 318 -7.65 -27.51 -11.51
CA THR A 318 -8.80 -28.34 -11.92
C THR A 318 -8.92 -29.58 -11.05
N SER A 319 -7.81 -30.26 -10.75
CA SER A 319 -7.80 -31.48 -9.93
C SER A 319 -8.30 -31.29 -8.50
N ILE A 320 -8.14 -30.08 -7.94
CA ILE A 320 -8.62 -29.72 -6.60
C ILE A 320 -10.01 -29.02 -6.62
N GLY A 321 -10.72 -29.09 -7.75
CA GLY A 321 -12.05 -28.51 -7.91
C GLY A 321 -12.07 -26.98 -7.97
N GLN A 322 -10.91 -26.34 -8.17
CA GLN A 322 -10.78 -24.89 -8.31
C GLN A 322 -10.69 -24.53 -9.80
N TYR A 323 -11.80 -24.69 -10.51
CA TYR A 323 -11.88 -24.33 -11.92
C TYR A 323 -11.81 -22.81 -12.10
N ASP A 324 -10.73 -22.32 -12.71
CA ASP A 324 -10.49 -20.90 -12.93
C ASP A 324 -10.08 -20.65 -14.37
N THR A 325 -10.95 -20.04 -15.16
CA THR A 325 -10.67 -19.68 -16.56
C THR A 325 -9.80 -18.42 -16.68
N ARG A 326 -9.39 -17.82 -15.56
CA ARG A 326 -8.56 -16.61 -15.49
C ARG A 326 -7.38 -16.86 -14.56
N TYR A 327 -6.33 -17.38 -15.18
CA TYR A 327 -5.08 -17.90 -14.67
C TYR A 327 -4.16 -16.89 -13.92
N TYR A 328 -4.64 -16.22 -12.88
CA TYR A 328 -3.85 -15.25 -12.09
C TYR A 328 -3.60 -15.77 -10.66
N ARG A 329 -2.84 -16.86 -10.53
CA ARG A 329 -2.57 -17.48 -9.22
C ARG A 329 -1.10 -17.70 -8.97
N TYR A 330 -0.67 -17.25 -7.80
CA TYR A 330 0.62 -17.62 -7.24
C TYR A 330 0.60 -19.06 -6.73
N PHE A 331 1.59 -19.82 -7.18
CA PHE A 331 1.99 -21.11 -6.65
C PHE A 331 3.19 -20.88 -5.73
N TYR A 332 3.05 -21.28 -4.48
CA TYR A 332 4.02 -21.02 -3.42
C TYR A 332 4.81 -22.27 -3.09
N TYR A 333 6.14 -22.14 -3.04
CA TYR A 333 7.07 -23.24 -2.83
C TYR A 333 8.00 -22.91 -1.65
N PRO A 334 7.69 -23.38 -0.43
CA PRO A 334 8.54 -23.16 0.74
C PRO A 334 9.82 -23.98 0.63
N ILE A 335 10.94 -23.36 1.03
CA ILE A 335 12.26 -23.97 1.02
C ILE A 335 12.50 -24.61 2.39
N ALA A 336 12.72 -25.91 2.40
CA ALA A 336 12.90 -26.73 3.59
C ALA A 336 14.08 -26.32 4.50
N ASN A 337 15.18 -25.84 3.90
CA ASN A 337 16.42 -25.52 4.59
C ASN A 337 17.05 -24.27 3.95
N PRO A 338 16.45 -23.10 4.20
CA PRO A 338 16.92 -21.86 3.60
C PRO A 338 18.35 -21.56 4.07
N LYS A 339 19.22 -21.26 3.10
CA LYS A 339 20.62 -20.87 3.32
C LYS A 339 20.86 -19.52 2.70
N ALA A 340 21.75 -18.74 3.29
CA ALA A 340 22.01 -17.37 2.84
C ALA A 340 22.91 -17.33 1.59
N TYR A 341 22.44 -16.69 0.53
CA TYR A 341 23.22 -16.42 -0.68
C TYR A 341 23.05 -14.98 -1.15
N SER A 342 24.11 -14.39 -1.70
CA SER A 342 24.06 -13.07 -2.33
C SER A 342 23.50 -13.13 -3.76
N MET A 343 23.43 -14.32 -4.36
CA MET A 343 22.83 -14.54 -5.67
C MET A 343 21.94 -15.77 -5.62
N TYR A 344 20.76 -15.65 -6.23
CA TYR A 344 19.88 -16.77 -6.51
C TYR A 344 19.61 -16.83 -7.99
N ARG A 345 19.47 -18.04 -8.53
CA ARG A 345 18.90 -18.24 -9.86
C ARG A 345 17.79 -19.27 -9.83
N TRP A 346 16.73 -18.98 -10.57
CA TRP A 346 15.74 -19.95 -10.96
C TRP A 346 16.13 -20.50 -12.33
N ARG A 347 16.63 -21.74 -12.32
CA ARG A 347 17.05 -22.45 -13.53
C ARG A 347 15.94 -23.37 -14.00
N ILE A 348 15.28 -23.00 -15.08
CA ILE A 348 14.18 -23.76 -15.67
C ILE A 348 14.77 -24.71 -16.71
N VAL A 349 14.61 -26.01 -16.48
CA VAL A 349 15.19 -27.06 -17.31
C VAL A 349 14.25 -27.45 -18.43
N SER A 350 12.95 -27.54 -18.14
CA SER A 350 11.94 -27.93 -19.12
C SER A 350 10.56 -27.34 -18.81
N THR A 351 9.70 -27.33 -19.82
CA THR A 351 8.28 -26.99 -19.74
C THR A 351 7.41 -28.14 -20.24
N PHE A 352 6.10 -28.10 -20.03
CA PHE A 352 5.20 -29.21 -20.40
C PHE A 352 5.02 -29.41 -21.91
N ALA A 353 5.02 -28.35 -22.73
CA ALA A 353 4.86 -28.45 -24.18
C ALA A 353 5.86 -27.62 -24.99
N GLY A 354 7.03 -27.35 -24.41
CA GLY A 354 8.13 -26.70 -25.12
C GLY A 354 7.89 -25.24 -25.48
N ALA A 355 6.89 -24.56 -24.90
CA ALA A 355 6.79 -23.10 -24.84
C ALA A 355 6.79 -22.67 -23.37
N PHE A 356 6.96 -21.38 -23.07
CA PHE A 356 7.08 -20.88 -21.70
C PHE A 356 6.33 -19.57 -21.51
N GLN A 357 5.63 -19.46 -20.38
CA GLN A 357 5.01 -18.21 -19.97
C GLN A 357 4.75 -18.19 -18.47
N ILE A 358 5.06 -17.05 -17.84
CA ILE A 358 4.75 -16.76 -16.44
C ILE A 358 4.50 -15.27 -16.28
N MET A 359 3.74 -14.88 -15.26
CA MET A 359 3.47 -13.46 -15.02
C MET A 359 4.49 -12.85 -14.08
N GLU A 360 4.68 -13.47 -12.92
CA GLU A 360 5.53 -12.94 -11.86
C GLU A 360 6.33 -14.06 -11.21
N PHE A 361 7.54 -13.74 -10.81
CA PHE A 361 8.38 -14.57 -9.96
C PHE A 361 8.79 -13.79 -8.72
N LYS A 362 8.64 -14.39 -7.55
CA LYS A 362 8.94 -13.73 -6.28
C LYS A 362 9.80 -14.59 -5.38
N LEU A 363 10.78 -13.96 -4.74
CA LEU A 363 11.57 -14.54 -3.66
C LEU A 363 11.18 -13.88 -2.34
N PHE A 364 11.12 -14.68 -1.27
CA PHE A 364 10.78 -14.23 0.06
C PHE A 364 11.85 -14.64 1.07
N GLU A 365 12.35 -13.68 1.84
CA GLU A 365 13.36 -13.90 2.89
C GLU A 365 12.78 -14.13 4.27
#